data_AF-A0A8H4A825-F1
#
_entry.id   AF-A0A8H4A825-F1
#
_cell.length_a   1.000
_cell.length_b   1.000
_cell.length_c   1.000
_cell.angle_alpha   90.00
_cell.angle_beta   90.00
_cell.angle_gamma   90.00
#
_symmetry.space_group_name_H-M   'P 1'
#
loop_
_entity.id
_entity.type
_entity.pdbx_description
1 polymer ?
#
loop_
_entity_poly.entity_id
_entity_poly.type
_entity_poly.pdbx_seq_one_letter_code
_entity_poly.pdbx_strand_id
1 'polypeptide(L)'
;MERGKKQVWKHWIVIKKDKDKKYPRAQCNYCHKEFERAIPKRMQKHLNKCLDAPDNAKSPEIRHNYGSYINEKEQKSSRLLLNKALTLAEMLSSYPFAVQWYQKSAENGNVFAQYFLGICYEYGDGYEKDEYKAFE
;
A
#
# COMPACT_ATOMS: atom_id res chain seq x y z
N MET A 1 15.67 -20.77 14.33
CA MET A 1 14.41 -20.64 13.52
C MET A 1 13.15 -20.58 14.41
N GLU A 2 13.08 -19.62 15.36
CA GLU A 2 11.94 -19.53 16.30
C GLU A 2 11.16 -18.21 16.26
N ARG A 3 11.76 -17.11 15.76
CA ARG A 3 11.10 -15.80 15.68
C ARG A 3 9.83 -15.82 14.82
N GLY A 4 9.87 -16.45 13.65
CA GLY A 4 8.70 -16.54 12.75
C GLY A 4 7.51 -17.32 13.35
N LYS A 5 7.75 -18.31 14.22
CA LYS A 5 6.66 -19.08 14.83
C LYS A 5 5.80 -18.19 15.74
N LYS A 6 6.42 -17.33 16.56
CA LYS A 6 5.70 -16.43 17.48
C LYS A 6 4.86 -15.40 16.71
N GLN A 7 5.33 -14.94 15.56
CA GLN A 7 4.62 -13.95 14.76
C GLN A 7 3.33 -14.48 14.14
N VAL A 8 3.28 -15.75 13.72
CA VAL A 8 2.05 -16.32 13.15
C VAL A 8 0.94 -16.41 14.20
N TRP A 9 1.26 -16.84 15.43
CA TRP A 9 0.28 -17.09 16.48
C TRP A 9 -0.52 -15.86 16.92
N LYS A 10 0.00 -14.63 16.72
CA LYS A 10 -0.73 -13.39 17.06
C LYS A 10 -2.04 -13.20 16.28
N HIS A 11 -2.22 -13.96 15.20
CA HIS A 11 -3.38 -13.91 14.32
C HIS A 11 -4.41 -15.03 14.59
N TRP A 12 -4.25 -15.76 15.70
CA TRP A 12 -5.04 -16.96 16.00
C TRP A 12 -5.46 -17.01 17.46
N ILE A 13 -6.70 -17.45 17.70
CA ILE A 13 -7.23 -17.76 19.03
C ILE A 13 -7.03 -19.25 19.29
N VAL A 14 -6.40 -19.60 20.41
CA VAL A 14 -6.29 -21.00 20.84
C VAL A 14 -7.61 -21.41 21.50
N ILE A 15 -8.30 -22.39 20.91
CA ILE A 15 -9.59 -22.89 21.42
C ILE A 15 -9.35 -23.95 22.50
N LYS A 16 -8.48 -24.94 22.20
CA LYS A 16 -8.23 -26.07 23.10
C LYS A 16 -6.80 -26.54 23.00
N LYS A 17 -6.17 -26.80 24.15
CA LYS A 17 -4.80 -27.31 24.25
C LYS A 17 -4.81 -28.67 24.95
N ASP A 18 -4.67 -29.74 24.17
CA ASP A 18 -4.51 -31.09 24.70
C ASP A 18 -3.03 -31.32 25.06
N LYS A 19 -2.75 -31.91 26.23
CA LYS A 19 -1.37 -32.13 26.70
C LYS A 19 -0.60 -33.12 25.80
N ASP A 20 -1.30 -34.09 25.22
CA ASP A 20 -0.71 -35.14 24.39
C ASP A 20 -0.51 -34.73 22.92
N LYS A 21 -1.08 -33.58 22.51
CA LYS A 21 -0.96 -33.08 21.13
C LYS A 21 0.08 -31.97 21.04
N LYS A 22 1.04 -32.14 20.14
CA LYS A 22 2.07 -31.13 19.82
C LYS A 22 1.50 -29.78 19.38
N TYR A 23 0.33 -29.77 18.74
CA TYR A 23 -0.32 -28.56 18.25
C TYR A 23 -1.75 -28.48 18.76
N PRO A 24 -2.18 -27.33 19.31
CA PRO A 24 -3.52 -27.15 19.83
C PRO A 24 -4.55 -26.98 18.71
N ARG A 25 -5.83 -26.96 19.09
CA ARG A 25 -6.93 -26.47 18.26
C ARG A 25 -6.94 -24.96 18.28
N ALA A 26 -6.99 -24.30 17.12
CA ALA A 26 -7.00 -22.84 17.04
C ALA A 26 -7.92 -22.33 15.93
N GLN A 27 -8.38 -21.09 16.08
CA GLN A 27 -9.26 -20.40 15.16
C GLN A 27 -8.55 -19.18 14.56
N CYS A 28 -8.78 -18.91 13.28
CA CYS A 28 -8.32 -17.68 12.64
C CYS A 28 -9.10 -16.48 13.19
N ASN A 29 -8.41 -15.41 13.57
CA ASN A 29 -9.03 -14.19 14.12
C ASN A 29 -9.89 -13.42 13.11
N TYR A 30 -9.73 -13.72 11.82
CA TYR A 30 -10.31 -12.94 10.72
C TYR A 30 -11.51 -13.63 10.09
N CYS A 31 -11.34 -14.85 9.59
CA CYS A 31 -12.42 -15.60 8.93
C CYS A 31 -13.07 -16.67 9.84
N HIS A 32 -12.69 -16.73 11.11
CA HIS A 32 -13.21 -17.70 12.09
C HIS A 32 -13.00 -19.18 11.72
N LYS A 33 -12.17 -19.50 10.72
CA LYS A 33 -11.86 -20.88 10.34
C LYS A 33 -11.08 -21.58 11.44
N GLU A 34 -11.57 -22.75 11.84
CA GLU A 34 -10.94 -23.60 12.85
C GLU A 34 -9.97 -24.61 12.26
N PHE A 35 -8.91 -24.88 13.02
CA PHE A 35 -7.90 -25.88 12.73
C PHE A 35 -7.79 -26.81 13.92
N GLU A 36 -8.16 -28.08 13.73
CA GLU A 36 -8.03 -29.14 14.75
C GLU A 36 -6.59 -29.33 15.21
N ARG A 37 -5.62 -29.04 14.33
CA ARG A 37 -4.18 -29.04 14.58
C ARG A 37 -3.56 -27.79 13.98
N ALA A 38 -3.34 -26.78 14.81
CA ALA A 38 -2.81 -25.47 14.43
C ALA A 38 -1.29 -25.52 14.22
N ILE A 39 -0.88 -26.02 13.05
CA ILE A 39 0.52 -26.10 12.64
C ILE A 39 0.93 -24.76 12.02
N PRO A 40 1.99 -24.07 12.52
CA PRO A 40 2.36 -22.72 12.06
C PRO A 40 2.50 -22.55 10.55
N LYS A 41 3.09 -23.53 9.83
CA LYS A 41 3.20 -23.49 8.36
C LYS A 41 1.83 -23.52 7.66
N ARG A 42 0.88 -24.32 8.17
CA ARG A 42 -0.49 -24.38 7.63
C ARG A 42 -1.28 -23.13 7.96
N MET A 43 -1.10 -22.61 9.17
CA MET A 43 -1.68 -21.35 9.60
C MET A 43 -1.21 -20.20 8.71
N GLN A 44 0.10 -20.06 8.47
CA GLN A 44 0.61 -19.02 7.56
C GLN A 44 0.09 -19.21 6.13
N LYS A 45 0.06 -20.44 5.61
CA LYS A 45 -0.52 -20.72 4.29
C LYS A 45 -1.99 -20.34 4.21
N HIS A 46 -2.74 -20.48 5.31
CA HIS A 46 -4.11 -19.99 5.40
C HIS A 46 -4.16 -18.47 5.43
N LEU A 47 -3.38 -17.79 6.29
CA LEU A 47 -3.33 -16.33 6.36
C LEU A 47 -3.06 -15.72 4.99
N ASN A 48 -2.09 -16.24 4.24
CA ASN A 48 -1.74 -15.79 2.89
C ASN A 48 -2.91 -15.88 1.88
N LYS A 49 -3.92 -16.72 2.15
CA LYS A 49 -5.10 -16.93 1.30
C LYS A 49 -6.40 -16.46 1.96
N CYS A 50 -6.34 -15.99 3.20
CA CYS A 50 -7.50 -15.55 3.95
C CYS A 50 -7.88 -14.17 3.43
N LEU A 51 -9.08 -14.06 2.83
CA LEU A 51 -9.55 -12.81 2.24
C LEU A 51 -9.65 -11.71 3.31
N ASP A 52 -10.10 -12.08 4.50
CA ASP A 52 -10.29 -11.15 5.63
C ASP A 52 -8.99 -10.83 6.40
N ALA A 53 -7.87 -11.49 6.07
CA ALA A 53 -6.63 -11.23 6.77
C ALA A 53 -5.96 -9.94 6.27
N PRO A 54 -5.42 -9.09 7.16
CA PRO A 54 -4.67 -7.90 6.76
C PRO A 54 -3.34 -8.28 6.12
N ASP A 55 -2.78 -7.41 5.28
CA ASP A 55 -1.61 -7.75 4.46
C ASP A 55 -0.34 -8.01 5.28
N ASN A 56 -0.22 -7.38 6.46
CA ASN A 56 0.85 -7.67 7.40
C ASN A 56 0.80 -9.11 7.97
N ALA A 57 -0.37 -9.76 7.98
CA ALA A 57 -0.53 -11.15 8.38
C ALA A 57 -0.17 -12.11 7.23
N LYS A 58 -0.28 -11.64 5.99
CA LYS A 58 0.05 -12.40 4.75
C LYS A 58 1.53 -12.39 4.41
N SER A 59 2.30 -11.45 4.96
CA SER A 59 3.73 -11.31 4.70
C SER A 59 4.56 -11.98 5.80
N PRO A 60 5.20 -13.14 5.55
CA PRO A 60 6.02 -13.78 6.57
C PRO A 60 7.34 -13.04 6.79
N GLU A 61 7.85 -12.31 5.79
CA GLU A 61 9.05 -11.46 5.84
C GLU A 61 9.05 -10.55 4.59
N ILE A 62 9.49 -9.31 4.77
CA ILE A 62 9.51 -8.16 3.85
C ILE A 62 9.84 -8.56 2.39
N ARG A 63 8.92 -8.29 1.44
CA ARG A 63 9.32 -7.98 0.06
C ARG A 63 9.59 -6.48 -0.02
N HIS A 64 10.84 -6.11 -0.25
CA HIS A 64 11.15 -4.77 -0.77
C HIS A 64 10.47 -4.60 -2.14
N ASN A 65 10.04 -3.35 -2.39
CA ASN A 65 9.48 -2.75 -3.60
C ASN A 65 7.95 -2.76 -3.80
N TYR A 66 7.35 -1.63 -3.40
CA TYR A 66 6.38 -0.83 -4.17
C TYR A 66 5.36 -1.58 -5.04
N GLY A 67 4.48 -2.35 -4.41
CA GLY A 67 3.35 -2.94 -5.13
C GLY A 67 2.44 -3.74 -4.22
N SER A 68 1.50 -3.10 -3.53
CA SER A 68 0.59 -3.83 -2.66
C SER A 68 -0.86 -3.35 -2.66
N TYR A 69 -1.43 -2.97 -3.81
CA TYR A 69 -2.89 -2.88 -3.97
C TYR A 69 -3.38 -3.13 -5.41
N ILE A 70 -2.99 -4.22 -6.10
CA ILE A 70 -3.58 -4.54 -7.42
C ILE A 70 -3.27 -5.99 -7.84
N ASN A 71 -4.29 -6.77 -8.23
CA ASN A 71 -4.19 -8.20 -8.63
C ASN A 71 -3.26 -8.40 -9.84
N GLU A 72 -2.58 -9.55 -10.05
CA GLU A 72 -1.60 -9.77 -11.16
C GLU A 72 -2.05 -9.34 -12.58
N LYS A 73 -3.34 -9.42 -12.92
CA LYS A 73 -3.91 -8.88 -14.18
C LYS A 73 -3.98 -7.35 -14.18
N GLU A 74 -4.39 -6.77 -13.06
CA GLU A 74 -4.33 -5.33 -12.82
C GLU A 74 -2.88 -4.88 -12.68
N GLN A 75 -1.96 -5.66 -12.10
CA GLN A 75 -0.54 -5.35 -11.98
C GLN A 75 0.15 -5.26 -13.34
N LYS A 76 -0.22 -6.09 -14.34
CA LYS A 76 0.29 -5.94 -15.71
C LYS A 76 -0.25 -4.69 -16.40
N SER A 77 -1.54 -4.40 -16.27
CA SER A 77 -2.15 -3.16 -16.81
C SER A 77 -1.66 -1.91 -16.07
N SER A 78 -1.55 -1.95 -14.76
CA SER A 78 -1.12 -0.89 -13.88
C SER A 78 0.38 -0.69 -13.95
N ARG A 79 1.21 -1.71 -14.22
CA ARG A 79 2.63 -1.51 -14.51
C ARG A 79 2.82 -0.90 -15.91
N LEU A 80 1.97 -1.24 -16.88
CA LEU A 80 1.93 -0.56 -18.17
C LEU A 80 1.44 0.89 -18.05
N LEU A 81 0.42 1.15 -17.23
CA LEU A 81 -0.09 2.49 -16.93
C LEU A 81 0.88 3.29 -16.06
N LEU A 82 1.58 2.66 -15.12
CA LEU A 82 2.58 3.30 -14.26
C LEU A 82 3.85 3.60 -15.05
N ASN A 83 4.29 2.70 -15.93
CA ASN A 83 5.40 3.00 -16.84
C ASN A 83 5.01 4.11 -17.82
N LYS A 84 3.77 4.10 -18.35
CA LYS A 84 3.23 5.21 -19.15
C LYS A 84 3.11 6.51 -18.36
N ALA A 85 2.69 6.44 -17.11
CA ALA A 85 2.54 7.59 -16.21
C ALA A 85 3.89 8.11 -15.71
N LEU A 86 4.90 7.26 -15.56
CA LEU A 86 6.29 7.64 -15.28
C LEU A 86 6.90 8.30 -16.50
N THR A 87 6.71 7.76 -17.71
CA THR A 87 7.13 8.45 -18.94
C THR A 87 6.36 9.74 -19.17
N LEU A 88 5.07 9.80 -18.79
CA LEU A 88 4.28 11.02 -18.82
C LEU A 88 4.69 11.98 -17.70
N ALA A 89 5.12 11.50 -16.54
CA ALA A 89 5.61 12.30 -15.42
C ALA A 89 6.99 12.88 -15.73
N GLU A 90 7.86 12.12 -16.41
CA GLU A 90 9.11 12.60 -17.00
C GLU A 90 8.84 13.61 -18.15
N MET A 91 7.72 13.48 -18.87
CA MET A 91 7.24 14.50 -19.81
C MET A 91 6.54 15.69 -19.11
N LEU A 92 5.91 15.52 -17.95
CA LEU A 92 5.15 16.54 -17.22
C LEU A 92 6.02 17.35 -16.26
N SER A 93 7.10 16.77 -15.73
CA SER A 93 8.22 17.49 -15.10
C SER A 93 8.90 18.45 -16.08
N SER A 94 8.56 18.33 -17.37
CA SER A 94 8.91 19.25 -18.42
C SER A 94 7.69 19.60 -19.25
N TYR A 95 6.65 20.27 -18.72
CA TYR A 95 5.95 21.25 -19.55
C TYR A 95 4.96 22.13 -18.77
N PRO A 96 4.88 23.45 -19.06
CA PRO A 96 3.98 24.46 -18.46
C PRO A 96 2.47 24.15 -18.43
N PHE A 97 2.04 23.01 -18.98
CA PHE A 97 0.66 22.55 -18.97
C PHE A 97 0.15 22.18 -17.56
N ALA A 98 0.99 21.64 -16.68
CA ALA A 98 0.57 21.28 -15.32
C ALA A 98 0.18 22.52 -14.50
N VAL A 99 0.95 23.60 -14.62
CA VAL A 99 0.69 24.89 -13.97
C VAL A 99 -0.65 25.48 -14.41
N GLN A 100 -0.99 25.40 -15.71
CA GLN A 100 -2.28 25.89 -16.22
C GLN A 100 -3.49 25.13 -15.66
N TRP A 101 -3.35 23.82 -15.41
CA TRP A 101 -4.41 23.01 -14.81
C TRP A 101 -4.60 23.29 -13.32
N TYR A 102 -3.50 23.52 -12.59
CA TYR A 102 -3.58 23.93 -11.20
C TYR A 102 -4.20 25.32 -11.08
N GLN A 103 -3.87 26.27 -11.97
CA GLN A 103 -4.45 27.61 -11.97
C GLN A 103 -5.97 27.58 -12.14
N LYS A 104 -6.47 26.85 -13.14
CA LYS A 104 -7.92 26.65 -13.33
C LYS A 104 -8.61 25.95 -12.15
N SER A 105 -7.90 25.07 -11.45
CA SER A 105 -8.45 24.36 -10.29
C SER A 105 -8.45 25.22 -9.03
N ALA A 106 -7.43 26.07 -8.87
CA ALA A 106 -7.31 27.04 -7.79
C ALA A 106 -8.38 28.13 -7.90
N GLU A 107 -8.69 28.61 -9.10
CA GLU A 107 -9.81 29.53 -9.38
C GLU A 107 -11.17 28.95 -8.95
N ASN A 108 -11.31 27.63 -8.95
CA ASN A 108 -12.49 26.92 -8.47
C ASN A 108 -12.44 26.59 -6.96
N GLY A 109 -11.50 27.19 -6.21
CA GLY A 109 -11.38 27.04 -4.75
C GLY A 109 -10.73 25.73 -4.29
N ASN A 110 -10.02 25.01 -5.17
CA ASN A 110 -9.33 23.80 -4.77
C ASN A 110 -8.02 24.13 -4.02
N VAL A 111 -8.04 23.91 -2.71
CA VAL A 111 -6.92 24.19 -1.79
C VAL A 111 -5.65 23.40 -2.16
N PHE A 112 -5.79 22.17 -2.67
CA PHE A 112 -4.62 21.39 -3.11
C PHE A 112 -4.00 21.99 -4.37
N ALA A 113 -4.81 22.52 -5.28
CA ALA A 113 -4.30 23.18 -6.48
C ALA A 113 -3.56 24.49 -6.16
N GLN A 114 -4.06 25.27 -5.20
CA GLN A 114 -3.35 26.46 -4.69
C GLN A 114 -2.01 26.09 -4.06
N TYR A 115 -1.97 25.06 -3.21
CA TYR A 115 -0.75 24.58 -2.60
C TYR A 115 0.31 24.13 -3.65
N PHE A 116 -0.12 23.40 -4.69
CA PHE A 116 0.80 22.96 -5.75
C PHE A 116 1.26 24.11 -6.67
N LEU A 117 0.44 25.15 -6.88
CA LEU A 117 0.89 26.39 -7.56
C LEU A 117 1.95 27.13 -6.76
N GLY A 118 1.79 27.22 -5.45
CA GLY A 118 2.78 27.83 -4.55
C GLY A 118 4.14 27.17 -4.70
N ILE A 119 4.17 25.83 -4.72
CA ILE A 119 5.40 25.05 -4.96
C ILE A 119 5.98 25.34 -6.36
N CYS A 120 5.16 25.36 -7.42
CA CYS A 120 5.65 25.66 -8.76
C CYS A 120 6.29 27.06 -8.85
N TYR A 121 5.71 28.07 -8.22
CA TYR A 121 6.26 29.44 -8.20
C TYR A 121 7.47 29.60 -7.27
N GLU A 122 7.54 28.85 -6.16
CA GLU A 122 8.67 28.86 -5.23
C GLU A 122 9.94 28.25 -5.85
N TYR A 123 9.80 27.14 -6.59
CA TYR A 123 10.94 26.40 -7.15
C TYR A 123 11.24 26.73 -8.63
N GLY A 124 10.36 27.44 -9.32
CA GLY A 124 10.52 27.76 -10.74
C GLY A 124 10.32 26.56 -11.67
N ASP A 125 9.59 25.54 -11.21
CA ASP A 125 9.29 24.34 -12.01
C ASP A 125 8.13 24.65 -12.98
N GLY A 126 8.50 25.00 -14.22
CA GLY A 126 7.57 25.27 -15.32
C GLY A 126 7.26 26.75 -15.62
N TYR A 127 7.76 27.70 -14.82
CA TYR A 127 7.75 29.16 -15.05
C TYR A 127 8.95 29.82 -14.36
N GLU A 128 9.22 31.10 -14.63
CA GLU A 128 10.17 31.86 -13.81
C GLU A 128 9.70 31.90 -12.35
N LYS A 129 10.65 31.67 -11.44
CA LYS A 129 10.43 31.72 -10.00
C LYS A 129 9.82 33.06 -9.59
N ASP A 130 8.71 33.03 -8.86
CA ASP A 130 7.96 34.22 -8.43
C ASP A 130 7.46 34.04 -6.99
N GLU A 131 8.29 34.44 -6.03
CA GLU A 131 8.01 34.28 -4.60
C GLU A 131 6.78 35.07 -4.14
N TYR A 132 6.38 36.11 -4.87
CA TYR A 132 5.19 36.89 -4.54
C TYR A 132 3.92 36.08 -4.86
N LYS A 133 3.86 35.44 -6.02
CA LYS A 133 2.74 34.55 -6.39
C LYS A 133 2.69 33.25 -5.62
N ALA A 134 3.81 32.83 -5.02
CA ALA A 134 3.82 31.65 -4.15
C ALA A 134 3.08 31.90 -2.82
N PHE A 135 2.98 33.15 -2.38
CA PHE A 135 2.40 33.53 -1.10
C PHE A 135 0.91 33.93 -1.19
N GLU A 136 0.45 34.33 -2.36
CA GLU A 136 -0.92 34.80 -2.65
C GLU A 136 -1.96 33.66 -2.71
#